data_AF-A0A938VT59-F1
#
_entry.id   AF-A0A938VT59-F1
#
_cell.length_a   1.000
_cell.length_b   1.000
_cell.length_c   1.000
_cell.angle_alpha   90.00
_cell.angle_beta   90.00
_cell.angle_gamma   90.00
#
_symmetry.space_group_name_H-M   'P 1'
#
loop_
_entity.id
_entity.type
_entity.pdbx_description
1 polymer ?
#
loop_
_entity_poly.entity_id
_entity_poly.type
_entity_poly.pdbx_seq_one_letter_code
_entity_poly.pdbx_strand_id
1 'polypeptide(L)'
;MAIAAVVALAAWPAGAQGAAGGDLWTKSGCADCHGNLAAGDGDPAYPQGPNLRRMTLARADLREVIACGRPGTDMPYHLANAYTGTACFGITGPVPNRMRKGIALTAAELDTLADFLATSVKGQARITKANCALFFGGNADDPACAQY
;
A
#
# COMPACT_ATOMS: atom_id res chain seq x y z
N MET A 1 0.76 15.59 46.80
CA MET A 1 1.53 15.94 45.58
C MET A 1 1.31 14.81 44.57
N ALA A 2 0.64 15.08 43.45
CA ALA A 2 0.45 14.12 42.37
C ALA A 2 0.96 14.77 41.09
N ILE A 3 2.05 14.24 40.54
CA ILE A 3 2.63 14.68 39.27
C ILE A 3 1.90 13.90 38.18
N ALA A 4 1.05 14.58 37.40
CA ALA A 4 0.46 14.02 36.20
C ALA A 4 1.52 14.08 35.08
N ALA A 5 2.03 12.91 34.68
CA ALA A 5 2.90 12.80 33.52
C ALA A 5 2.06 12.96 32.24
N VAL A 6 2.20 14.09 31.57
CA VAL A 6 1.64 14.31 30.24
C VAL A 6 2.53 13.56 29.24
N VAL A 7 2.05 12.41 28.78
CA VAL A 7 2.69 11.69 27.67
C VAL A 7 2.35 12.47 26.39
N ALA A 8 3.30 13.26 25.91
CA ALA A 8 3.20 13.89 24.60
C ALA A 8 3.30 12.79 23.52
N LEU A 9 2.16 12.46 22.91
CA LEU A 9 2.13 11.70 21.66
C LEU A 9 2.82 12.56 20.59
N ALA A 10 4.02 12.16 20.18
CA ALA A 10 4.69 12.75 19.04
C ALA A 10 3.82 12.50 17.80
N ALA A 11 3.05 13.50 17.39
CA ALA A 11 2.40 13.51 16.09
C ALA A 11 3.51 13.63 15.05
N TRP A 12 3.90 12.50 14.45
CA TRP A 12 4.71 12.56 13.24
C TRP A 12 3.93 13.35 12.18
N PRO A 13 4.60 14.18 11.35
CA PRO A 13 3.92 14.96 10.35
C PRO A 13 3.28 13.99 9.35
N ALA A 14 1.98 14.19 9.05
CA ALA A 14 1.22 13.34 8.13
C ALA A 14 1.93 13.06 6.79
N GLY A 15 2.83 13.96 6.36
CA GLY A 15 3.71 13.75 5.20
C GLY A 15 4.76 12.64 5.37
N ALA A 16 5.32 12.43 6.55
CA ALA A 16 6.29 11.37 6.82
C ALA A 16 5.65 9.97 6.82
N GLN A 17 4.43 9.85 7.36
CA GLN A 17 3.67 8.58 7.28
C GLN A 17 3.27 8.28 5.84
N GLY A 18 2.84 9.29 5.09
CA GLY A 18 2.52 9.14 3.67
C GLY A 18 3.74 8.73 2.84
N ALA A 19 4.90 9.34 3.08
CA ALA A 19 6.15 8.98 2.40
C ALA A 19 6.59 7.54 2.68
N ALA A 20 6.49 7.08 3.93
CA ALA A 20 6.80 5.69 4.27
C ALA A 20 5.90 4.68 3.54
N GLY A 21 4.62 5.03 3.33
CA GLY A 21 3.71 4.21 2.52
C GLY A 21 4.05 4.20 1.03
N GLY A 22 4.47 5.34 0.47
CA GLY A 22 4.95 5.41 -0.90
C GLY A 22 6.25 4.64 -1.13
N ASP A 23 7.17 4.64 -0.16
CA ASP A 23 8.37 3.82 -0.22
C ASP A 23 8.03 2.32 -0.25
N LEU A 24 7.05 1.89 0.57
CA LEU A 24 6.55 0.52 0.56
C LEU A 24 5.86 0.15 -0.75
N TRP A 25 5.12 1.08 -1.36
CA TRP A 25 4.48 0.90 -2.65
C TRP A 25 5.48 0.49 -3.73
N THR A 26 6.59 1.24 -3.83
CA THR A 26 7.65 0.97 -4.80
C THR A 26 8.46 -0.27 -4.42
N LYS A 27 8.93 -0.35 -3.17
CA LYS A 27 9.75 -1.48 -2.66
C LYS A 27 9.06 -2.83 -2.82
N SER A 28 7.73 -2.87 -2.73
CA SER A 28 6.96 -4.13 -2.78
C SER A 28 6.53 -4.54 -4.19
N GLY A 29 6.93 -3.78 -5.22
CA GLY A 29 6.57 -4.06 -6.62
C GLY A 29 5.12 -3.74 -6.97
N CYS A 30 4.41 -2.95 -6.14
CA CYS A 30 3.02 -2.60 -6.42
C CYS A 30 2.91 -1.73 -7.69
N ALA A 31 3.89 -0.85 -7.90
CA ALA A 31 3.99 0.05 -9.05
C ALA A 31 4.09 -0.70 -10.39
N ASP A 32 4.66 -1.90 -10.41
CA ASP A 32 4.86 -2.69 -11.62
C ASP A 32 3.52 -2.98 -12.31
N CYS A 33 2.47 -3.32 -11.54
CA CYS A 33 1.15 -3.61 -12.08
C CYS A 33 0.20 -2.40 -12.02
N HIS A 34 0.29 -1.57 -10.99
CA HIS A 34 -0.69 -0.51 -10.73
C HIS A 34 -0.21 0.90 -11.10
N GLY A 35 1.01 1.03 -11.61
CA GLY A 35 1.65 2.29 -11.98
C GLY A 35 2.30 3.01 -10.81
N ASN A 36 3.27 3.87 -11.10
CA ASN A 36 4.05 4.60 -10.09
C ASN A 36 3.16 5.39 -9.12
N LEU A 37 2.06 5.94 -9.62
CA LEU A 37 1.14 6.78 -8.84
C LEU A 37 -0.20 6.09 -8.58
N ALA A 38 -0.21 4.75 -8.63
CA ALA A 38 -1.38 3.90 -8.40
C ALA A 38 -2.57 4.22 -9.35
N ALA A 39 -2.27 4.67 -10.57
CA ALA A 39 -3.25 5.12 -11.56
C ALA A 39 -3.66 4.04 -12.57
N GLY A 40 -3.17 2.81 -12.44
CA GLY A 40 -3.50 1.68 -13.32
C GLY A 40 -2.75 1.72 -14.65
N ASP A 41 -1.61 2.42 -14.67
CA ASP A 41 -0.68 2.58 -15.77
C ASP A 41 0.66 1.90 -15.43
N GLY A 42 0.58 0.61 -15.07
CA GLY A 42 1.74 -0.21 -14.73
C GLY A 42 2.67 -0.45 -15.92
N ASP A 43 3.82 -1.04 -15.63
CA ASP A 43 4.78 -1.45 -16.66
C ASP A 43 4.13 -2.49 -17.60
N PRO A 44 4.16 -2.29 -18.93
CA PRO A 44 3.61 -3.23 -19.91
C PRO A 44 4.16 -4.67 -19.84
N ALA A 45 5.31 -4.88 -19.19
CA ALA A 45 5.89 -6.20 -18.95
C ALA A 45 5.12 -7.03 -17.91
N TYR A 46 4.22 -6.42 -17.14
CA TYR A 46 3.43 -7.06 -16.08
C TYR A 46 1.92 -7.04 -16.38
N PRO A 47 1.13 -7.95 -15.77
CA PRO A 47 -0.34 -7.89 -15.83
C PRO A 47 -0.86 -6.54 -15.32
N GLN A 48 -1.70 -5.89 -16.11
CA GLN A 48 -2.19 -4.55 -15.79
C GLN A 48 -3.19 -4.58 -14.63
N GLY A 49 -2.81 -3.91 -13.54
CA GLY A 49 -3.65 -3.72 -12.37
C GLY A 49 -4.64 -2.56 -12.54
N PRO A 50 -5.78 -2.57 -11.83
CA PRO A 50 -6.74 -1.49 -11.90
C PRO A 50 -6.18 -0.17 -11.32
N ASN A 51 -6.80 0.94 -11.75
CA ASN A 51 -6.59 2.25 -11.15
C ASN A 51 -7.10 2.25 -9.70
N LEU A 52 -6.16 2.32 -8.77
CA LEU A 52 -6.44 2.24 -7.34
C LEU A 52 -7.04 3.53 -6.79
N ARG A 53 -6.89 4.67 -7.45
CA ARG A 53 -7.54 5.93 -7.05
C ARG A 53 -9.07 5.85 -7.14
N ARG A 54 -9.58 4.93 -7.96
CA ARG A 54 -11.01 4.64 -8.13
C ARG A 54 -11.50 3.46 -7.28
N MET A 55 -10.65 2.91 -6.42
CA MET A 55 -11.04 1.77 -5.56
C MET A 55 -12.19 2.14 -4.61
N THR A 56 -13.00 1.14 -4.26
CA THR A 56 -14.08 1.29 -3.27
C THR A 56 -13.77 0.61 -1.93
N LEU A 57 -12.77 -0.28 -1.90
CA LEU A 57 -12.39 -1.09 -0.73
C LEU A 57 -12.16 -0.25 0.52
N ALA A 58 -12.64 -0.72 1.67
CA ALA A 58 -12.30 -0.12 2.95
C ALA A 58 -10.86 -0.44 3.33
N ARG A 59 -10.29 0.31 4.29
CA ARG A 59 -8.91 0.12 4.75
C ARG A 59 -8.63 -1.31 5.23
N ALA A 60 -9.59 -1.92 5.95
CA ALA A 60 -9.45 -3.30 6.42
C ALA A 60 -9.38 -4.30 5.26
N ASP A 61 -10.25 -4.15 4.26
CA ASP A 61 -10.26 -5.00 3.07
C ASP A 61 -8.97 -4.83 2.25
N LEU A 62 -8.47 -3.59 2.13
CA LEU A 62 -7.19 -3.32 1.48
C LEU A 62 -6.04 -4.05 2.16
N ARG A 63 -5.96 -3.94 3.48
CA ARG A 63 -4.95 -4.64 4.27
C ARG A 63 -5.02 -6.15 4.06
N GLU A 64 -6.22 -6.73 4.07
CA GLU A 64 -6.41 -8.17 3.82
C GLU A 64 -5.98 -8.55 2.40
N VAL A 65 -6.39 -7.80 1.38
CA VAL A 65 -6.00 -8.05 -0.02
C VAL A 65 -4.49 -7.92 -0.24
N ILE A 66 -3.81 -6.97 0.40
CA ILE A 66 -2.34 -6.85 0.31
C ILE A 66 -1.67 -8.03 1.02
N ALA A 67 -2.11 -8.35 2.24
CA ALA A 67 -1.55 -9.44 3.03
C ALA A 67 -1.71 -10.79 2.32
N CYS A 68 -2.91 -11.04 1.80
CA CYS A 68 -3.32 -12.33 1.28
C CYS A 68 -3.23 -12.43 -0.24
N GLY A 69 -2.95 -11.35 -0.96
CA GLY A 69 -3.09 -11.32 -2.42
C GLY A 69 -4.55 -11.35 -2.84
N ARG A 70 -4.80 -11.39 -4.15
CA ARG A 70 -6.15 -11.42 -4.70
C ARG A 70 -6.41 -12.73 -5.43
N PRO A 71 -7.19 -13.66 -4.85
CA PRO A 71 -7.50 -14.95 -5.46
C PRO A 71 -8.03 -14.84 -6.89
N GLY A 72 -7.56 -15.74 -7.76
CA GLY A 72 -7.93 -15.76 -9.18
C GLY A 72 -7.24 -14.70 -10.04
N THR A 73 -6.27 -13.96 -9.50
CA THR A 73 -5.46 -12.97 -10.23
C THR A 73 -3.98 -13.19 -10.00
N ASP A 74 -3.13 -12.44 -10.71
CA ASP A 74 -1.68 -12.46 -10.52
C ASP A 74 -1.19 -11.60 -9.34
N MET A 75 -2.10 -10.91 -8.62
CA MET A 75 -1.73 -10.09 -7.47
C MET A 75 -1.18 -10.99 -6.34
N PRO A 76 0.09 -10.83 -5.96
CA PRO A 76 0.73 -11.73 -5.02
C PRO A 76 0.30 -11.47 -3.58
N TYR A 77 0.53 -12.46 -2.71
CA TYR A 77 0.38 -12.28 -1.26
C TYR A 77 1.68 -11.78 -0.64
N HIS A 78 1.57 -10.85 0.31
CA HIS A 78 2.72 -10.21 0.96
C HIS A 78 2.91 -10.61 2.42
N LEU A 79 1.94 -11.25 3.08
CA LEU A 79 2.13 -11.77 4.42
C LEU A 79 2.85 -13.12 4.38
N ALA A 80 3.95 -13.25 5.13
CA ALA A 80 4.84 -14.42 5.07
C ALA A 80 4.14 -15.76 5.34
N ASN A 81 3.13 -15.76 6.21
CA ASN A 81 2.36 -16.94 6.61
C ASN A 81 0.89 -16.88 6.12
N ALA A 82 0.61 -16.12 5.06
CA ALA A 82 -0.72 -16.09 4.44
C ALA A 82 -1.20 -17.52 4.11
N TYR A 83 -2.47 -17.81 4.41
CA TYR A 83 -3.13 -19.11 4.29
C TYR A 83 -2.59 -20.22 5.21
N THR A 84 -1.29 -20.29 5.47
CA THR A 84 -0.68 -21.41 6.19
C THR A 84 -0.61 -21.23 7.70
N GLY A 85 -0.42 -19.99 8.17
CA GLY A 85 -0.38 -19.63 9.59
C GLY A 85 -1.33 -18.50 9.97
N THR A 86 -1.79 -17.72 8.99
CA THR A 86 -2.81 -16.68 9.14
C THR A 86 -3.93 -16.96 8.16
N ALA A 87 -5.18 -16.97 8.63
CA ALA A 87 -6.33 -17.12 7.76
C ALA A 87 -6.43 -15.93 6.78
N CYS A 88 -6.77 -16.24 5.53
CA CYS A 88 -6.98 -15.27 4.47
C CYS A 88 -8.37 -15.46 3.89
N PHE A 89 -9.21 -14.42 3.93
CA PHE A 89 -10.62 -14.48 3.55
C PHE A 89 -11.38 -15.60 4.28
N GLY A 90 -11.06 -15.81 5.56
CA GLY A 90 -11.64 -16.87 6.39
C GLY A 90 -11.10 -18.28 6.13
N ILE A 91 -10.09 -18.44 5.26
CA ILE A 91 -9.56 -19.75 4.86
C ILE A 91 -8.12 -19.92 5.39
N THR A 92 -7.87 -21.06 6.03
CA THR A 92 -6.53 -21.56 6.37
C THR A 92 -6.30 -22.87 5.65
N GLY A 93 -5.14 -23.05 5.04
CA GLY A 93 -4.78 -24.24 4.27
C GLY A 93 -3.67 -23.97 3.27
N PRO A 94 -3.54 -24.82 2.23
CA PRO A 94 -2.64 -24.57 1.12
C PRO A 94 -2.96 -23.24 0.43
N VAL A 95 -1.92 -22.54 -0.02
CA VAL A 95 -2.07 -21.32 -0.83
C VAL A 95 -2.87 -21.66 -2.09
N PRO A 96 -3.89 -20.85 -2.46
CA PRO A 96 -4.69 -21.11 -3.66
C PRO A 96 -3.85 -21.17 -4.94
N ASN A 97 -4.25 -22.01 -5.89
CA ASN A 97 -3.54 -22.18 -7.17
C ASN A 97 -3.37 -20.84 -7.90
N ARG A 98 -2.22 -20.69 -8.56
CA ARG A 98 -1.77 -19.48 -9.30
C ARG A 98 -1.45 -18.25 -8.44
N MET A 99 -1.64 -18.31 -7.12
CA MET A 99 -1.14 -17.25 -6.25
C MET A 99 0.36 -17.38 -6.04
N ARG A 100 1.04 -16.24 -6.12
CA ARG A 100 2.50 -16.16 -5.97
C ARG A 100 2.84 -15.37 -4.72
N LYS A 101 3.96 -15.72 -4.09
CA LYS A 101 4.52 -14.95 -2.98
C LYS A 101 5.16 -13.68 -3.54
N GLY A 102 4.78 -12.54 -3.00
CA GLY A 102 5.42 -11.25 -3.25
C GLY A 102 6.57 -11.01 -2.27
N ILE A 103 7.06 -9.77 -2.25
CA ILE A 103 8.00 -9.32 -1.21
C ILE A 103 7.27 -9.38 0.14
N ALA A 104 7.83 -10.11 1.10
CA ALA A 104 7.19 -10.27 2.39
C ALA A 104 7.19 -8.95 3.18
N LEU A 105 6.03 -8.58 3.69
CA LEU A 105 5.82 -7.40 4.54
C LEU A 105 5.49 -7.83 5.97
N THR A 106 6.00 -7.06 6.92
CA THR A 106 5.62 -7.18 8.33
C THR A 106 4.19 -6.68 8.55
N ALA A 107 3.59 -7.01 9.70
CA ALA A 107 2.26 -6.49 10.05
C ALA A 107 2.22 -4.95 10.05
N ALA A 108 3.27 -4.30 10.57
CA ALA A 108 3.37 -2.85 10.59
C ALA A 108 3.53 -2.23 9.19
N GLU A 109 4.27 -2.87 8.29
CA GLU A 109 4.37 -2.42 6.89
C GLU A 109 3.05 -2.61 6.14
N LEU A 110 2.34 -3.71 6.36
CA LEU A 110 1.00 -3.93 5.80
C LEU A 110 0.02 -2.85 6.26
N ASP A 111 0.07 -2.49 7.54
CA ASP A 111 -0.77 -1.43 8.09
C ASP A 111 -0.40 -0.06 7.51
N THR A 112 0.89 0.27 7.44
CA THR A 112 1.39 1.51 6.82
C THR A 112 0.96 1.64 5.36
N LEU A 113 1.12 0.59 4.56
CA LEU A 113 0.74 0.60 3.15
C LEU A 113 -0.79 0.71 2.96
N ALA A 114 -1.57 -0.01 3.77
CA ALA A 114 -3.02 0.09 3.74
C ALA A 114 -3.52 1.49 4.12
N ASP A 115 -2.92 2.12 5.13
CA ASP A 115 -3.25 3.48 5.55
C ASP A 115 -2.89 4.50 4.48
N PHE A 116 -1.72 4.37 3.86
CA PHE A 116 -1.33 5.21 2.72
C PHE A 116 -2.31 5.10 1.55
N LEU A 117 -2.66 3.89 1.13
CA LEU A 117 -3.62 3.71 0.03
C LEU A 117 -5.00 4.26 0.39
N ALA A 118 -5.48 4.03 1.61
CA ALA A 118 -6.80 4.48 2.06
C ALA A 118 -6.91 6.01 2.18
N THR A 119 -5.84 6.68 2.60
CA THR A 119 -5.86 8.12 2.93
C THR A 119 -5.31 8.99 1.82
N SER A 120 -4.32 8.50 1.08
CA SER A 120 -3.54 9.29 0.12
C SER A 120 -3.79 8.89 -1.33
N VAL A 121 -4.40 7.73 -1.60
CA VAL A 121 -4.66 7.26 -2.98
C VAL A 121 -6.16 7.17 -3.27
N LYS A 122 -6.92 6.47 -2.42
CA LYS A 122 -8.35 6.25 -2.62
C LYS A 122 -9.11 7.57 -2.73
N GLY A 123 -9.86 7.73 -3.81
CA GLY A 123 -10.70 8.92 -4.06
C GLY A 123 -9.94 10.17 -4.50
N GLN A 124 -8.59 10.14 -4.55
CA GLN A 124 -7.77 11.26 -5.01
C GLN A 124 -7.72 11.28 -6.54
N ALA A 125 -8.82 11.71 -7.16
CA ALA A 125 -9.00 11.70 -8.62
C ALA A 125 -8.02 12.62 -9.36
N ARG A 126 -7.61 13.73 -8.74
CA ARG A 126 -6.54 14.60 -9.24
C ARG A 126 -5.26 14.32 -8.45
N ILE A 127 -4.18 14.03 -9.16
CA ILE A 127 -2.84 13.95 -8.59
C ILE A 127 -2.31 15.37 -8.45
N THR A 128 -1.97 15.78 -7.23
CA THR A 128 -1.29 17.05 -6.94
C THR A 128 0.20 16.81 -6.78
N LYS A 129 1.03 17.85 -6.94
CA LYS A 129 2.47 17.78 -6.63
C LYS A 129 2.76 17.17 -5.25
N ALA A 130 2.01 17.58 -4.22
CA ALA A 130 2.16 17.06 -2.86
C ALA A 130 1.77 15.57 -2.76
N ASN A 131 0.72 15.12 -3.46
CA ASN A 131 0.36 13.70 -3.49
C ASN A 131 1.40 12.86 -4.23
N CYS A 132 1.91 13.37 -5.36
CA CYS A 132 2.97 12.73 -6.12
C CYS A 132 4.23 12.55 -5.25
N ALA A 133 4.64 13.59 -4.53
CA ALA A 133 5.81 13.56 -3.66
C ALA A 133 5.81 12.39 -2.65
N LEU A 134 4.64 11.98 -2.16
CA LEU A 134 4.54 10.86 -1.21
C LEU A 134 5.07 9.54 -1.79
N PHE A 135 4.99 9.33 -3.11
CA PHE A 135 5.55 8.15 -3.78
C PHE A 135 7.07 8.19 -3.95
N PHE A 136 7.69 9.35 -3.70
CA PHE A 136 9.11 9.62 -3.90
C PHE A 136 9.76 10.16 -2.62
N GLY A 137 9.51 9.50 -1.48
CA GLY A 137 10.12 9.87 -0.20
C GLY A 137 9.72 11.25 0.34
N GLY A 138 8.61 11.82 -0.15
CA GLY A 138 8.19 13.19 0.17
C GLY A 138 8.89 14.28 -0.64
N ASN A 139 9.69 13.92 -1.66
CA ASN A 139 10.38 14.88 -2.50
C ASN A 139 9.43 15.50 -3.54
N ALA A 140 8.94 16.71 -3.26
CA ALA A 140 8.09 17.43 -4.20
C ALA A 140 8.83 17.82 -5.49
N ASP A 141 10.15 17.96 -5.46
CA ASP A 141 10.95 18.36 -6.62
C ASP A 141 11.46 17.16 -7.42
N ASP A 142 10.96 15.96 -7.14
CA ASP A 142 11.20 14.79 -7.99
C ASP A 142 10.74 15.10 -9.43
N PRO A 143 11.56 14.81 -10.47
CA PRO A 143 11.19 15.05 -11.86
C PRO A 143 9.88 14.40 -12.27
N ALA A 144 9.51 13.24 -11.69
CA ALA A 144 8.23 12.58 -11.95
C ALA A 144 7.03 13.42 -11.51
N CYS A 145 7.23 14.35 -10.57
CA CYS A 145 6.21 15.24 -10.04
C CYS A 145 6.10 16.60 -10.74
N ALA A 146 6.99 16.91 -11.70
CA ALA A 146 7.04 18.22 -12.35
C ALA A 146 5.75 18.62 -13.10
N GLN A 147 4.94 17.63 -13.50
CA GLN A 147 3.69 17.83 -14.25
C GLN A 147 2.45 18.06 -13.37
N TYR A 148 2.56 17.94 -12.03
CA TYR A 148 1.45 18.02 -11.07
C TYR A 148 1.57 19.23 -10.15
#